data_AF-A0A4Q3KMT2-F1
#
_entry.id   AF-A0A4Q3KMT2-F1
#
_cell.length_a   1.000
_cell.length_b   1.000
_cell.length_c   1.000
_cell.angle_alpha   90.00
_cell.angle_beta   90.00
_cell.angle_gamma   90.00
#
_symmetry.space_group_name_H-M   'P 1'
#
loop_
_entity.id
_entity.type
_entity.pdbx_description
1 polymer ?
#
loop_
_entity_poly.entity_id
_entity_poly.type
_entity_poly.pdbx_seq_one_letter_code
_entity_poly.pdbx_strand_id
1 'polypeptide(L)'
;GSGGDGEAAAPKDAATKKPVVAVADPVDPPLADMFTYSPVGKRDPFRSYLSELAEQNSAHHPERKLEATEYFEIDQYHLTGLITGISQPKAVVEDPDGRGHVVQIGSRIGKNGGLITQIDTTGMLIIEETHDAMGKKIHLPITLKLPQTEFEDIANR
;
A
#
# COMPACT_ATOMS: atom_id res chain seq x y z
N GLY A 1 56.27 -73.52 -77.46
CA GLY A 1 56.94 -72.78 -76.37
C GLY A 1 55.92 -72.53 -75.28
N SER A 2 56.33 -72.72 -74.01
CA SER A 2 55.65 -72.35 -72.74
C SER A 2 54.23 -72.92 -72.54
N GLY A 3 53.91 -73.82 -71.61
CA GLY A 3 54.39 -74.01 -70.23
C GLY A 3 53.42 -73.36 -69.25
N GLY A 4 52.65 -74.14 -68.48
CA GLY A 4 51.95 -73.69 -67.25
C GLY A 4 50.59 -74.34 -66.94
N ASP A 5 50.60 -75.47 -66.20
CA ASP A 5 49.53 -75.93 -65.29
C ASP A 5 49.39 -74.93 -64.09
N GLY A 6 48.36 -74.80 -63.26
CA GLY A 6 47.11 -75.51 -63.02
C GLY A 6 46.39 -74.95 -61.75
N GLU A 7 45.15 -75.40 -61.56
CA GLU A 7 44.35 -75.55 -60.32
C GLU A 7 43.70 -74.36 -59.55
N ALA A 8 42.35 -74.37 -59.56
CA ALA A 8 41.34 -74.18 -58.47
C ALA A 8 41.31 -72.90 -57.57
N ALA A 9 40.18 -72.41 -57.03
CA ALA A 9 38.74 -72.75 -57.06
C ALA A 9 37.91 -71.63 -56.39
N ALA A 10 36.62 -71.53 -56.77
CA ALA A 10 35.42 -71.23 -55.94
C ALA A 10 35.23 -69.80 -55.32
N PRO A 11 34.02 -69.43 -54.83
CA PRO A 11 32.65 -69.63 -55.38
C PRO A 11 31.63 -68.45 -55.14
N LYS A 12 30.48 -68.55 -55.85
CA LYS A 12 29.03 -68.41 -55.44
C LYS A 12 28.34 -67.08 -54.98
N ASP A 13 27.26 -66.78 -55.72
CA ASP A 13 25.84 -66.46 -55.35
C ASP A 13 25.44 -65.55 -54.18
N ALA A 14 24.54 -64.56 -54.42
CA ALA A 14 23.10 -64.62 -54.05
C ALA A 14 22.36 -63.26 -54.00
N ALA A 15 21.17 -63.24 -54.61
CA ALA A 15 19.86 -62.68 -54.18
C ALA A 15 19.64 -61.18 -53.79
N THR A 16 18.87 -60.51 -54.68
CA THR A 16 17.69 -59.63 -54.47
C THR A 16 17.56 -58.70 -53.24
N LYS A 17 17.56 -57.38 -53.50
CA LYS A 17 17.38 -56.29 -52.51
C LYS A 17 15.90 -55.86 -52.36
N LYS A 18 15.46 -55.73 -51.10
CA LYS A 18 14.20 -55.13 -50.62
C LYS A 18 14.15 -53.60 -50.88
N PRO A 19 12.96 -52.96 -50.99
CA PRO A 19 12.86 -51.51 -51.08
C PRO A 19 13.05 -50.89 -49.68
N VAL A 20 13.93 -49.88 -49.60
CA VAL A 20 14.21 -49.10 -48.39
C VAL A 20 13.15 -48.00 -48.28
N VAL A 21 12.35 -48.07 -47.22
CA VAL A 21 11.43 -47.02 -46.81
C VAL A 21 12.27 -45.90 -46.21
N ALA A 22 12.19 -44.69 -46.77
CA ALA A 22 12.85 -43.51 -46.22
C ALA A 22 12.19 -43.15 -44.87
N VAL A 23 13.01 -43.09 -43.82
CA VAL A 23 12.60 -42.63 -42.49
C VAL A 23 12.49 -41.10 -42.56
N ALA A 24 11.30 -40.56 -42.35
CA ALA A 24 11.09 -39.13 -42.18
C ALA A 24 11.55 -38.72 -40.78
N ASP A 25 12.37 -37.67 -40.67
CA ASP A 25 12.73 -37.05 -39.41
C ASP A 25 11.48 -36.48 -38.71
N PRO A 26 11.36 -36.59 -37.37
CA PRO A 26 10.32 -35.86 -36.64
C PRO A 26 10.64 -34.37 -36.67
N VAL A 27 9.76 -33.58 -37.29
CA VAL A 27 9.83 -32.11 -37.25
C VAL A 27 9.32 -31.65 -35.89
N ASP A 28 10.23 -31.13 -35.04
CA ASP A 28 9.85 -30.39 -33.84
C ASP A 28 8.98 -29.18 -34.24
N PRO A 29 7.79 -28.97 -33.62
CA PRO A 29 7.01 -27.79 -33.89
C PRO A 29 7.81 -26.54 -33.45
N PRO A 30 7.76 -25.44 -34.21
CA PRO A 30 8.39 -24.19 -33.77
C PRO A 30 7.74 -23.77 -32.44
N LEU A 31 8.58 -23.36 -31.48
CA LEU A 31 8.19 -22.74 -30.20
C LEU A 31 7.49 -21.40 -30.47
N ALA A 32 6.31 -21.43 -31.08
CA ALA A 32 5.44 -20.29 -31.25
C ALA A 32 4.71 -20.08 -29.93
N ASP A 33 5.17 -19.06 -29.20
CA ASP A 33 4.51 -18.39 -28.08
C ASP A 33 4.13 -19.28 -26.89
N MET A 34 5.13 -19.65 -26.09
CA MET A 34 4.91 -20.09 -24.72
C MET A 34 4.30 -18.94 -23.90
N PHE A 35 2.99 -18.97 -23.72
CA PHE A 35 2.25 -17.98 -22.92
C PHE A 35 2.75 -18.03 -21.46
N THR A 36 3.61 -17.09 -21.07
CA THR A 36 4.16 -17.02 -19.71
C THR A 36 3.31 -16.09 -18.86
N TYR A 37 2.57 -16.66 -17.91
CA TYR A 37 1.77 -15.89 -16.97
C TYR A 37 2.68 -15.24 -15.92
N SER A 38 2.82 -13.90 -15.99
CA SER A 38 3.44 -13.13 -14.92
C SER A 38 2.35 -12.57 -13.97
N PRO A 39 2.39 -12.92 -12.67
CA PRO A 39 1.52 -12.35 -11.65
C PRO A 39 2.02 -10.99 -11.12
N VAL A 40 3.18 -10.51 -11.58
CA VAL A 40 3.79 -9.28 -11.05
C VAL A 40 2.89 -8.08 -11.31
N GLY A 41 2.49 -7.38 -10.23
CA GLY A 41 1.63 -6.19 -10.28
C GLY A 41 0.13 -6.47 -10.43
N LYS A 42 -0.30 -7.74 -10.46
CA LYS A 42 -1.73 -8.12 -10.53
C LYS A 42 -2.27 -8.43 -9.14
N ARG A 43 -3.58 -8.20 -8.93
CA ARG A 43 -4.27 -8.59 -7.70
C ARG A 43 -4.26 -10.10 -7.53
N ASP A 44 -3.97 -10.56 -6.32
CA ASP A 44 -3.98 -11.99 -5.98
C ASP A 44 -5.40 -12.56 -6.15
N PRO A 45 -5.61 -13.52 -7.07
CA PRO A 45 -6.93 -14.09 -7.33
C PRO A 45 -7.49 -14.93 -6.17
N PHE A 46 -6.67 -15.25 -5.17
CA PHE A 46 -7.07 -16.01 -3.98
C PHE A 46 -7.28 -15.14 -2.75
N ARG A 47 -6.98 -13.84 -2.83
CA ARG A 47 -7.35 -12.90 -1.77
C ARG A 47 -8.83 -12.56 -1.90
N SER A 48 -9.58 -12.81 -0.81
CA SER A 48 -10.98 -12.42 -0.72
C SER A 48 -11.11 -10.89 -0.76
N TYR A 49 -12.07 -10.39 -1.54
CA TYR A 49 -12.43 -8.97 -1.54
C TYR A 49 -12.81 -8.46 -0.13
N LEU A 50 -13.40 -9.32 0.70
CA LEU A 50 -13.75 -8.98 2.08
C LEU A 50 -12.51 -8.79 2.97
N SER A 51 -11.43 -9.55 2.72
CA SER A 51 -10.16 -9.39 3.43
C SER A 51 -9.47 -8.08 3.06
N GLU A 52 -9.56 -7.68 1.78
CA GLU A 52 -9.03 -6.42 1.28
C GLU A 52 -9.81 -5.22 1.88
N LEU A 53 -11.13 -5.33 1.96
CA LEU A 53 -11.99 -4.37 2.67
C LEU A 53 -11.71 -4.34 4.17
N ALA A 54 -11.44 -5.47 4.80
CA ALA A 54 -11.09 -5.53 6.22
C ALA A 54 -9.73 -4.88 6.49
N GLU A 55 -8.72 -5.13 5.65
CA GLU A 55 -7.42 -4.47 5.71
C GLU A 55 -7.57 -2.94 5.52
N GLN A 56 -8.40 -2.50 4.57
CA GLN A 56 -8.72 -1.07 4.37
C GLN A 56 -9.46 -0.45 5.56
N ASN A 57 -10.45 -1.14 6.12
CA ASN A 57 -11.23 -0.66 7.28
C ASN A 57 -10.44 -0.73 8.59
N SER A 58 -9.47 -1.64 8.71
CA SER A 58 -8.58 -1.75 9.87
C SER A 58 -7.59 -0.58 10.01
N ALA A 59 -7.57 0.35 9.05
CA ALA A 59 -6.98 1.67 9.24
C ALA A 59 -7.65 2.47 10.38
N HIS A 60 -8.92 2.17 10.70
CA HIS A 60 -9.44 2.43 12.04
C HIS A 60 -8.82 1.39 12.96
N HIS A 61 -7.63 1.68 13.52
CA HIS A 61 -6.92 0.83 14.46
C HIS A 61 -7.88 0.29 15.55
N PRO A 62 -8.41 -0.94 15.44
CA PRO A 62 -9.43 -1.42 16.37
C PRO A 62 -8.82 -1.76 17.73
N GLU A 63 -7.49 -1.88 17.80
CA GLU A 63 -6.72 -2.23 18.98
C GLU A 63 -6.07 -1.03 19.67
N ARG A 64 -6.25 0.18 19.13
CA ARG A 64 -5.71 1.40 19.71
C ARG A 64 -6.57 1.83 20.89
N LYS A 65 -5.93 2.01 22.05
CA LYS A 65 -6.55 2.75 23.15
C LYS A 65 -6.77 4.19 22.69
N LEU A 66 -8.02 4.63 22.70
CA LEU A 66 -8.39 6.02 22.43
C LEU A 66 -7.79 6.93 23.51
N GLU A 67 -7.26 8.06 23.06
CA GLU A 67 -6.87 9.19 23.91
C GLU A 67 -8.12 9.91 24.42
N ALA A 68 -7.99 10.64 25.53
CA ALA A 68 -9.12 11.42 26.07
C ALA A 68 -9.62 12.51 25.10
N THR A 69 -8.76 12.93 24.17
CA THR A 69 -9.03 13.98 23.17
C THR A 69 -9.73 13.46 21.91
N GLU A 70 -10.19 12.21 21.88
CA GLU A 70 -10.82 11.58 20.70
C GLU A 70 -12.29 11.21 20.90
N TYR A 71 -12.91 11.66 21.99
CA TYR A 71 -14.33 11.35 22.24
C TYR A 71 -15.29 12.28 21.50
N PHE A 72 -14.84 13.48 21.13
CA PHE A 72 -15.65 14.51 20.48
C PHE A 72 -15.13 14.84 19.09
N GLU A 73 -15.93 15.53 18.27
CA GLU A 73 -15.47 16.05 16.97
C GLU A 73 -14.50 17.23 17.18
N ILE A 74 -13.61 17.48 16.22
CA ILE A 74 -12.57 18.54 16.33
C ILE A 74 -13.18 19.93 16.52
N ASP A 75 -14.29 20.21 15.84
CA ASP A 75 -14.98 21.50 15.88
C ASP A 75 -15.61 21.83 17.24
N GLN A 76 -15.81 20.81 18.08
CA GLN A 76 -16.34 20.99 19.43
C GLN A 76 -15.25 21.30 20.45
N TYR A 77 -13.97 21.10 20.10
CA TYR A 77 -12.85 21.49 20.94
C TYR A 77 -12.53 22.97 20.78
N HIS A 78 -12.28 23.63 21.90
CA HIS A 78 -11.87 25.03 21.93
C HIS A 78 -10.38 25.12 22.28
N LEU A 79 -9.58 25.73 21.42
CA LEU A 79 -8.17 26.03 21.74
C LEU A 79 -8.13 27.17 22.76
N THR A 80 -7.72 26.89 23.99
CA THR A 80 -7.72 27.86 25.10
C THR A 80 -6.33 28.40 25.42
N GLY A 81 -5.27 27.70 25.01
CA GLY A 81 -3.91 28.16 25.25
C GLY A 81 -2.86 27.53 24.35
N LEU A 82 -1.75 28.24 24.17
CA LEU A 82 -0.58 27.81 23.42
C LEU A 82 0.67 28.05 24.26
N ILE A 83 1.46 27.00 24.47
CA ILE A 83 2.73 27.05 25.18
C ILE A 83 3.82 26.88 24.12
N THR A 84 4.38 28.01 23.70
CA THR A 84 5.41 28.10 22.65
C THR A 84 6.71 28.69 23.20
N GLY A 85 7.78 28.72 22.40
CA GLY A 85 9.10 29.21 22.84
C GLY A 85 9.91 28.19 23.65
N ILE A 86 9.46 26.94 23.70
CA ILE A 86 10.15 25.79 24.30
C ILE A 86 10.45 24.73 23.23
N SER A 87 11.31 23.76 23.56
CA SER A 87 11.72 22.70 22.62
C SER A 87 10.55 21.84 22.12
N GLN A 88 9.52 21.64 22.96
CA GLN A 88 8.33 20.88 22.62
C GLN A 88 7.09 21.75 22.85
N PRO A 89 6.61 22.46 21.81
CA PRO A 89 5.39 23.24 21.90
C PRO A 89 4.19 22.39 22.33
N LYS A 90 3.30 23.00 23.11
CA LYS A 90 2.07 22.37 23.59
C LYS A 90 0.87 23.28 23.36
N ALA A 91 -0.30 22.69 23.23
CA ALA A 91 -1.58 23.38 23.15
C ALA A 91 -2.49 22.89 24.28
N VAL A 92 -3.36 23.76 24.76
CA VAL A 92 -4.39 23.43 25.73
C VAL A 92 -5.73 23.55 25.03
N VAL A 93 -6.49 22.46 24.99
CA VAL A 93 -7.81 22.39 24.36
C VAL A 93 -8.85 22.07 25.42
N GLU A 94 -10.01 22.69 25.34
CA GLU A 94 -11.16 22.40 26.18
C GLU A 94 -12.17 21.56 25.40
N ASP A 95 -12.64 20.47 26.00
CA ASP A 95 -13.70 19.63 25.44
C ASP A 95 -15.10 20.21 25.73
N PRO A 96 -16.16 19.68 25.12
CA PRO A 96 -17.54 20.15 25.35
C PRO A 96 -18.05 19.97 26.79
N ASP A 97 -17.39 19.10 27.57
CA ASP A 97 -17.71 18.91 28.98
C ASP A 97 -16.96 19.94 29.88
N GLY A 98 -16.21 20.87 29.28
CA GLY A 98 -15.43 21.88 29.99
C GLY A 98 -14.12 21.37 30.58
N ARG A 99 -13.62 20.19 30.15
CA ARG A 99 -12.35 19.64 30.62
C ARG A 99 -11.21 20.08 29.72
N GLY A 100 -10.17 20.65 30.32
CA GLY A 100 -8.94 21.02 29.64
C GLY A 100 -8.00 19.83 29.45
N HIS A 101 -7.49 19.66 28.24
CA HIS A 101 -6.50 18.65 27.85
C HIS A 101 -5.26 19.32 27.28
N VAL A 102 -4.08 18.84 27.67
CA VAL A 102 -2.81 19.31 27.11
C VAL A 102 -2.36 18.37 26.01
N VAL A 103 -2.17 18.91 24.81
CA VAL A 103 -1.74 18.17 23.63
C VAL A 103 -0.42 18.69 23.08
N GLN A 104 0.28 17.86 22.31
CA GLN A 104 1.55 18.21 21.67
C GLN A 104 1.59 17.66 20.24
N ILE A 105 2.63 18.03 19.49
CA ILE A 105 2.85 17.46 18.15
C ILE A 105 2.92 15.93 18.26
N GLY A 106 2.16 15.24 17.40
CA GLY A 106 2.00 13.79 17.41
C GLY A 106 0.84 13.26 18.25
N SER A 107 0.26 14.06 19.15
CA SER A 107 -0.99 13.70 19.82
C SER A 107 -2.16 13.68 18.83
N ARG A 108 -3.21 12.93 19.15
CA ARG A 108 -4.42 12.81 18.32
C ARG A 108 -5.59 13.50 19.00
N ILE A 109 -6.42 14.15 18.20
CA ILE A 109 -7.59 14.91 18.64
C ILE A 109 -8.74 14.68 17.66
N GLY A 110 -9.96 14.70 18.18
CA GLY A 110 -11.14 14.45 17.39
C GLY A 110 -11.47 12.96 17.26
N LYS A 111 -12.75 12.66 17.04
CA LYS A 111 -13.26 11.30 16.86
C LYS A 111 -12.66 10.55 15.67
N ASN A 112 -12.23 11.28 14.65
CA ASN A 112 -11.55 10.71 13.48
C ASN A 112 -10.04 10.52 13.73
N GLY A 113 -9.54 10.82 14.93
CA GLY A 113 -8.15 10.61 15.33
C GLY A 113 -7.17 11.53 14.59
N GLY A 114 -7.56 12.78 14.35
CA GLY A 114 -6.76 13.78 13.67
C GLY A 114 -5.40 13.98 14.34
N LEU A 115 -4.33 13.95 13.55
CA LEU A 115 -2.96 14.04 14.03
C LEU A 115 -2.49 15.49 14.10
N ILE A 116 -1.97 15.91 15.25
CA ILE A 116 -1.41 17.25 15.40
C ILE A 116 -0.02 17.29 14.77
N THR A 117 0.13 18.08 13.71
CA THR A 117 1.39 18.17 12.95
C THR A 117 2.17 19.45 13.24
N GLN A 118 1.50 20.51 13.70
CA GLN A 118 2.15 21.78 14.01
C GLN A 118 1.42 22.49 15.16
N ILE A 119 2.20 23.17 16.00
CA ILE A 119 1.72 24.10 17.03
C ILE A 119 2.59 25.35 16.92
N ASP A 120 1.97 26.50 16.72
CA ASP A 120 2.63 27.81 16.59
C ASP A 120 2.00 28.84 17.53
N THR A 121 2.37 30.12 17.39
CA THR A 121 1.88 31.20 18.25
C THR A 121 0.43 31.61 17.96
N THR A 122 -0.13 31.15 16.83
CA THR A 122 -1.48 31.52 16.36
C THR A 122 -2.48 30.39 16.53
N GLY A 123 -2.01 29.15 16.52
CA GLY A 123 -2.88 27.98 16.56
C GLY A 123 -2.14 26.66 16.44
N MET A 124 -2.90 25.65 16.03
CA MET A 124 -2.41 24.32 15.74
C MET A 124 -3.00 23.79 14.43
N LEU A 125 -2.19 23.02 13.71
CA LEU A 125 -2.58 22.32 12.48
C LEU A 125 -2.79 20.84 12.79
N ILE A 126 -3.94 20.34 12.37
CA ILE A 126 -4.39 18.97 12.54
C ILE A 126 -4.61 18.37 11.16
N ILE A 127 -4.20 17.12 10.96
CA ILE A 127 -4.47 16.37 9.74
C ILE A 127 -5.36 15.19 10.09
N GLU A 128 -6.58 15.19 9.55
CA GLU A 128 -7.47 14.03 9.58
C GLU A 128 -7.27 13.17 8.33
N GLU A 129 -7.44 11.85 8.49
CA GLU A 129 -7.53 10.92 7.37
C GLU A 129 -9.01 10.62 7.13
N THR A 130 -9.52 10.94 5.94
CA THR A 130 -10.88 10.62 5.53
C THR A 130 -10.87 9.88 4.19
N HIS A 131 -12.02 9.37 3.77
CA HIS A 131 -12.17 8.64 2.52
C HIS A 131 -13.10 9.41 1.57
N ASP A 132 -12.66 9.57 0.32
CA ASP A 132 -13.51 10.09 -0.75
C ASP A 132 -14.62 9.09 -1.12
N ALA A 133 -15.61 9.51 -1.91
CA ALA A 133 -16.71 8.67 -2.42
C ALA A 133 -16.24 7.40 -3.14
N MET A 134 -15.00 7.38 -3.64
CA MET A 134 -14.36 6.23 -4.28
C MET A 134 -13.54 5.35 -3.32
N GLY A 135 -13.57 5.62 -2.00
CA GLY A 135 -12.83 4.87 -0.98
C GLY A 135 -11.32 5.19 -0.94
N LYS A 136 -10.87 6.23 -1.64
CA LYS A 136 -9.47 6.67 -1.60
C LYS A 136 -9.23 7.50 -0.34
N LYS A 137 -8.17 7.17 0.39
CA LYS A 137 -7.68 7.97 1.54
C LYS A 137 -7.25 9.36 1.09
N ILE A 138 -7.77 10.37 1.78
CA ILE A 138 -7.43 11.78 1.59
C ILE A 138 -7.11 12.42 2.95
N HIS A 139 -6.18 13.36 2.95
CA HIS A 139 -5.77 14.08 4.15
C HIS A 139 -6.47 15.43 4.19
N LEU A 140 -7.25 15.68 5.26
CA LEU A 140 -7.98 16.92 5.47
C LEU A 140 -7.21 17.78 6.49
N PRO A 141 -6.61 18.91 6.08
CA PRO A 141 -5.98 19.84 7.01
C PRO A 141 -7.05 20.69 7.71
N ILE A 142 -7.00 20.72 9.04
CA ILE A 142 -7.87 21.51 9.91
C ILE A 142 -7.01 22.39 10.80
N THR A 143 -7.33 23.67 10.89
CA THR A 143 -6.60 24.64 11.73
C THR A 143 -7.49 25.11 12.88
N LEU A 144 -7.07 24.85 14.12
CA LEU A 144 -7.65 25.47 15.30
C LEU A 144 -6.83 26.70 15.69
N LYS A 145 -7.48 27.87 15.72
CA LYS A 145 -6.84 29.14 16.08
C LYS A 145 -7.17 29.52 17.52
N LEU A 146 -6.21 30.15 18.19
CA LEU A 146 -6.46 30.70 19.51
C LEU A 146 -7.42 31.89 19.35
N PRO A 147 -8.56 31.92 20.08
CA PRO A 147 -9.46 33.04 20.04
C PRO A 147 -8.72 34.29 20.52
N GLN A 148 -8.77 35.35 19.72
CA GLN A 148 -8.31 36.67 20.16
C GLN A 148 -9.39 37.22 21.09
N THR A 149 -9.11 37.24 22.40
CA THR A 149 -10.00 37.91 23.33
C THR A 149 -9.99 39.40 23.02
N GLU A 150 -11.08 39.91 22.43
CA GLU A 150 -11.35 41.33 22.43
C GLU A 150 -11.72 41.72 23.86
N PHE A 151 -10.76 42.27 24.59
CA PHE A 151 -11.05 42.95 25.83
C PHE A 151 -11.81 44.23 25.47
N GLU A 152 -13.15 44.17 25.45
CA GLU A 152 -13.97 45.38 25.33
C GLU A 152 -13.60 46.35 26.46
N ASP A 153 -13.29 47.59 26.06
CA ASP A 153 -13.02 48.74 26.90
C ASP A 153 -14.21 49.04 27.85
N ILE A 154 -14.32 48.29 28.95
CA ILE A 154 -15.24 48.62 30.07
C ILE A 154 -14.79 49.85 30.86
N ALA A 155 -13.79 50.59 30.37
CA ALA A 155 -13.26 51.80 31.00
C ALA A 155 -14.00 53.10 30.62
N ASN A 156 -15.08 53.04 29.83
CA ASN A 156 -15.78 54.25 29.36
C ASN A 156 -17.30 54.24 29.60
N ARG A 157 -17.75 53.73 30.75
CA ARG A 157 -19.14 53.89 31.20
C ARG A 157 -19.24 54.44 32.61
#